data_AF-A0A1M4YQ75-F1
#
_entry.id   AF-A0A1M4YQ75-F1
#
_cell.length_a   1.000
_cell.length_b   1.000
_cell.length_c   1.000
_cell.angle_alpha   90.00
_cell.angle_beta   90.00
_cell.angle_gamma   90.00
#
_symmetry.space_group_name_H-M   'P 1'
#
loop_
_entity.id
_entity.type
_entity.pdbx_description
1 polymer ?
#
loop_
_entity_poly.entity_id
_entity_poly.type
_entity_poly.pdbx_seq_one_letter_code
_entity_poly.pdbx_strand_id
1 'polypeptide(L)'
;MIEGEKYTEDVKTYFNYLITEFGFRMSNEKIRCNAFYDLQYSDGNRIVSVSYENIEDYLQVIVYMLQNGKLPDYDDKTKTLHLNRLNAQVMSIIDRNEIGLNNEFIVKFNPKLEIEKQWLKSAKELRLCLKHFKEIQ
;
A
#
# COMPACT_ATOMS: atom_id res chain seq x y z
N MET A 1 -2.46 2.33 20.15
CA MET A 1 -1.86 3.49 19.48
C MET A 1 -0.39 3.21 19.24
N ILE A 2 0.09 3.53 18.05
CA ILE A 2 1.49 3.40 17.65
C ILE A 2 2.13 4.78 17.53
N GLU A 3 3.44 4.88 17.78
CA GLU A 3 4.18 6.11 17.56
C GLU A 3 4.44 6.35 16.07
N GLY A 4 4.44 7.61 15.64
CA GLY A 4 4.58 7.97 14.23
C GLY A 4 5.91 7.50 13.62
N GLU A 5 7.01 7.59 14.36
CA GLU A 5 8.33 7.12 13.91
C GLU A 5 8.35 5.61 13.72
N LYS A 6 7.82 4.85 14.70
CA LYS A 6 7.69 3.40 14.58
C LYS A 6 6.80 3.01 13.39
N TYR A 7 5.69 3.72 13.18
CA TYR A 7 4.83 3.52 12.02
C TYR A 7 5.59 3.70 10.70
N THR A 8 6.37 4.78 10.56
CA THR A 8 7.08 5.05 9.31
C THR A 8 8.17 4.02 9.04
N GLU A 9 8.93 3.60 10.05
CA GLU A 9 9.94 2.54 9.93
C GLU A 9 9.34 1.19 9.52
N ASP A 10 8.27 0.78 10.19
CA ASP A 10 7.62 -0.51 9.91
C ASP A 10 7.01 -0.51 8.50
N VAL A 11 6.27 0.55 8.12
CA VAL A 11 5.71 0.67 6.76
C VAL A 11 6.80 0.65 5.69
N LYS A 12 7.91 1.38 5.89
CA LYS A 12 9.06 1.33 4.95
C LYS A 12 9.57 -0.10 4.78
N THR A 13 9.57 -0.89 5.85
CA THR A 13 10.02 -2.28 5.82
C THR A 13 9.03 -3.19 5.08
N TYR A 14 7.74 -3.13 5.42
CA TYR A 14 6.69 -3.98 4.82
C TYR A 14 6.48 -3.66 3.32
N PHE A 15 6.61 -2.40 2.93
CA PHE A 15 6.35 -1.93 1.57
C PHE A 15 7.60 -1.66 0.74
N ASN A 16 8.79 -2.09 1.20
CA ASN A 16 10.06 -1.84 0.51
C ASN A 16 10.09 -2.36 -0.94
N TYR A 17 9.27 -3.37 -1.26
CA TYR A 17 9.13 -3.88 -2.62
C TYR A 17 8.67 -2.83 -3.62
N LEU A 18 7.96 -1.77 -3.18
CA LEU A 18 7.58 -0.66 -4.05
C LEU A 18 8.82 -0.04 -4.71
N ILE A 19 9.91 0.07 -3.96
CA ILE A 19 11.19 0.58 -4.45
C ILE A 19 11.95 -0.53 -5.19
N THR A 20 12.10 -1.71 -4.58
CA THR A 20 13.03 -2.74 -5.09
C THR A 20 12.50 -3.53 -6.28
N GLU A 21 11.17 -3.64 -6.45
CA GLU A 21 10.53 -4.41 -7.52
C GLU A 21 9.79 -3.53 -8.52
N PHE A 22 9.16 -2.44 -8.08
CA PHE A 22 8.27 -1.64 -8.92
C PHE A 22 8.82 -0.26 -9.31
N GLY A 23 10.03 0.09 -8.87
CA GLY A 23 10.71 1.32 -9.26
C GLY A 23 10.10 2.61 -8.71
N PHE A 24 9.23 2.52 -7.70
CA PHE A 24 8.74 3.69 -6.99
C PHE A 24 9.86 4.33 -6.16
N ARG A 25 9.67 5.59 -5.79
CA ARG A 25 10.51 6.32 -4.86
C ARG A 25 9.65 6.94 -3.78
N MET A 26 10.15 6.99 -2.56
CA MET A 26 9.49 7.74 -1.51
C MET A 26 9.39 9.22 -1.93
N SER A 27 8.19 9.77 -1.81
CA SER A 27 7.83 11.10 -2.32
C SER A 27 7.30 12.01 -1.23
N ASN A 28 6.71 11.45 -0.17
CA ASN A 28 6.23 12.20 0.97
C ASN A 28 6.22 11.34 2.24
N GLU A 29 6.41 11.97 3.38
CA GLU A 29 6.21 11.40 4.71
C GLU A 29 5.52 12.46 5.58
N LYS A 30 4.44 12.07 6.24
CA LYS A 30 3.60 12.99 7.01
C LYS A 30 3.21 12.36 8.33
N ILE A 31 3.61 13.02 9.42
CA ILE A 31 3.22 12.67 10.78
C ILE A 31 2.44 13.86 11.35
N ARG A 32 1.19 13.63 11.77
CA ARG A 32 0.36 14.62 12.47
C ARG A 32 0.12 14.19 13.90
N CYS A 33 1.02 14.64 14.78
CA CYS A 33 1.01 14.32 16.21
C CYS A 33 0.86 12.81 16.42
N ASN A 34 -0.13 12.40 17.20
CA ASN A 34 -0.47 11.00 17.44
C ASN A 34 -1.75 10.57 16.71
N ALA A 35 -2.25 11.33 15.74
CA ALA A 35 -3.56 11.11 15.12
C ALA A 35 -3.48 10.47 13.72
N PHE A 36 -2.57 10.94 12.87
CA PHE A 36 -2.53 10.54 11.47
C PHE A 36 -1.11 10.42 10.93
N TYR A 37 -0.83 9.33 10.22
CA TYR A 37 0.46 9.06 9.57
C TYR A 37 0.24 8.69 8.11
N ASP A 38 1.12 9.14 7.20
CA ASP A 38 1.04 8.80 5.77
C ASP A 38 2.45 8.73 5.16
N LEU A 39 2.70 7.68 4.37
CA LEU A 39 3.86 7.56 3.50
C LEU A 39 3.40 7.40 2.07
N GLN A 40 4.06 8.14 1.18
CA GLN A 40 3.73 8.12 -0.24
C GLN A 40 4.93 7.70 -1.07
N TYR A 41 4.68 6.82 -2.03
CA TYR A 41 5.65 6.34 -3.00
C TYR A 41 5.17 6.70 -4.40
N SER A 42 6.03 7.27 -5.26
CA SER A 42 5.71 7.69 -6.61
C SER A 42 6.61 7.04 -7.65
N ASP A 43 6.04 6.66 -8.80
CA ASP A 43 6.78 6.24 -10.00
C ASP A 43 6.73 7.31 -11.12
N GLY A 44 6.20 8.50 -10.82
CA GLY A 44 5.96 9.59 -11.76
C GLY A 44 4.60 9.56 -12.47
N ASN A 45 3.93 8.40 -12.53
CA ASN A 45 2.58 8.25 -13.09
C ASN A 45 1.54 7.89 -12.03
N ARG A 46 1.97 7.31 -10.92
CA ARG A 46 1.13 6.81 -9.83
C ARG A 46 1.71 7.21 -8.49
N ILE A 47 0.85 7.38 -7.50
CA ILE A 47 1.23 7.46 -6.09
C ILE A 47 0.57 6.33 -5.32
N VAL A 48 1.35 5.55 -4.59
CA VAL A 48 0.85 4.68 -3.52
C VAL A 48 0.91 5.45 -2.22
N SER A 49 -0.23 5.64 -1.55
CA SER A 49 -0.32 6.19 -0.20
C SER A 49 -0.65 5.07 0.78
N VAL A 50 0.11 5.01 1.87
CA VAL A 50 -0.12 4.11 3.01
C VAL A 50 -0.36 5.00 4.23
N SER A 51 -1.63 5.22 4.52
CA SER A 51 -2.09 6.13 5.57
C SER A 51 -2.73 5.38 6.74
N TYR A 52 -2.54 5.89 7.95
CA TYR A 52 -3.08 5.29 9.16
C TYR A 52 -3.62 6.36 10.10
N GLU A 53 -4.88 6.17 10.51
CA GLU A 53 -5.56 6.96 11.54
C GLU A 53 -5.45 6.24 12.88
N ASN A 54 -4.58 6.75 13.75
CA ASN A 54 -4.14 6.09 14.98
C ASN A 54 -5.20 6.07 16.09
N ILE A 55 -6.14 7.01 16.08
CA ILE A 55 -7.26 7.03 17.02
C ILE A 55 -8.29 5.97 16.63
N GLU A 56 -8.56 5.80 15.34
CA GLU A 56 -9.57 4.88 14.82
C GLU A 56 -9.01 3.48 14.52
N ASP A 57 -7.70 3.28 14.67
CA ASP A 57 -6.98 2.06 14.26
C ASP A 57 -7.27 1.66 12.81
N TYR A 58 -7.28 2.66 11.92
CA TYR A 58 -7.71 2.49 10.53
C TYR A 58 -6.54 2.66 9.57
N LEU A 59 -6.13 1.56 8.94
CA LEU A 59 -5.15 1.53 7.84
C LEU A 59 -5.86 1.65 6.49
N GLN A 60 -5.38 2.56 5.66
CA GLN A 60 -5.85 2.76 4.29
C GLN A 60 -4.67 2.78 3.32
N VAL A 61 -4.81 2.01 2.25
CA VAL A 61 -3.87 1.97 1.13
C VAL A 61 -4.59 2.34 -0.15
N ILE A 62 -4.10 3.36 -0.84
CA ILE A 62 -4.68 3.89 -2.07
C ILE A 62 -3.59 4.01 -3.15
N VAL A 63 -3.94 3.64 -4.38
CA VAL A 63 -3.16 3.95 -5.58
C VAL A 63 -3.84 5.10 -6.33
N TYR A 64 -3.19 6.25 -6.39
CA TYR A 64 -3.62 7.40 -7.16
C TYR A 64 -3.00 7.36 -8.56
N MET A 65 -3.83 7.49 -9.58
CA MET A 65 -3.40 7.71 -10.96
C MET A 65 -3.21 9.21 -11.19
N LEU A 66 -1.97 9.64 -11.42
CA LEU A 66 -1.67 11.06 -11.56
C LEU A 66 -2.23 11.62 -12.86
N GLN A 67 -2.76 12.84 -12.78
CA GLN A 67 -3.21 13.62 -13.93
C GLN A 67 -2.22 14.77 -14.14
N ASN A 68 -1.45 14.72 -15.23
CA ASN A 68 -0.38 15.69 -15.52
C ASN A 68 0.60 15.87 -14.34
N GLY A 69 0.97 14.75 -13.69
CA GLY A 69 1.87 14.73 -12.53
C GLY A 69 1.24 15.22 -11.22
N LYS A 70 -0.06 15.48 -11.17
CA LYS A 70 -0.79 15.92 -9.97
C LYS A 70 -1.74 14.84 -9.45
N LEU A 71 -1.98 14.86 -8.14
CA LEU A 71 -3.01 14.02 -7.53
C LEU A 71 -4.38 14.33 -8.15
N PRO A 72 -5.19 13.30 -8.44
CA PRO A 72 -6.57 13.50 -8.90
C PRO A 72 -7.45 14.02 -7.76
N ASP A 73 -8.70 14.36 -8.09
CA ASP A 73 -9.74 14.52 -7.08
C ASP A 73 -9.89 13.20 -6.30
N TYR A 74 -9.98 13.29 -4.97
CA TYR A 74 -10.16 12.13 -4.11
C TYR A 74 -11.45 11.36 -4.47
N ASP A 75 -12.51 12.08 -4.84
CA ASP A 75 -13.80 11.47 -5.19
C ASP A 75 -13.83 10.86 -6.60
N ASP A 76 -12.80 11.09 -7.42
CA ASP A 76 -12.65 10.43 -8.72
C ASP A 76 -12.21 8.96 -8.52
N LYS A 77 -13.21 8.09 -8.33
CA LYS A 77 -13.02 6.63 -8.15
C LYS A 77 -12.36 5.93 -9.34
N THR A 78 -12.21 6.59 -10.49
CA THR A 78 -11.47 6.04 -11.64
C THR A 78 -9.97 6.31 -11.55
N LYS A 79 -9.56 7.22 -10.67
CA LYS A 79 -8.16 7.61 -10.45
C LYS A 79 -7.72 7.42 -9.00
N THR A 80 -8.65 7.28 -8.06
CA THR A 80 -8.42 6.99 -6.64
C THR A 80 -8.79 5.55 -6.36
N LEU A 81 -7.79 4.66 -6.42
CA LEU A 81 -7.99 3.21 -6.41
C LEU A 81 -7.67 2.64 -5.03
N HIS A 82 -8.71 2.41 -4.23
CA HIS A 82 -8.55 1.78 -2.91
C HIS A 82 -8.13 0.32 -3.04
N LEU A 83 -7.18 -0.10 -2.20
CA LEU A 83 -6.60 -1.44 -2.24
C LEU A 83 -7.64 -2.56 -2.12
N ASN A 84 -8.65 -2.40 -1.27
CA ASN A 84 -9.72 -3.39 -1.11
C ASN A 84 -10.44 -3.70 -2.44
N ARG A 85 -10.68 -2.69 -3.27
CA ARG A 85 -11.32 -2.82 -4.57
C ARG A 85 -10.37 -3.42 -5.60
N LEU A 86 -9.12 -2.96 -5.64
CA LEU A 86 -8.09 -3.52 -6.52
C LEU A 86 -7.87 -5.01 -6.24
N ASN A 87 -7.76 -5.38 -4.96
CA ASN A 87 -7.56 -6.75 -4.54
C ASN A 87 -8.73 -7.64 -4.98
N ALA A 88 -9.98 -7.18 -4.84
CA ALA A 88 -11.14 -7.93 -5.33
C ALA A 88 -11.08 -8.23 -6.84
N GLN A 89 -10.57 -7.29 -7.64
CA GLN A 89 -10.39 -7.51 -9.09
C GLN A 89 -9.27 -8.52 -9.37
N VAL A 90 -8.13 -8.36 -8.69
CA VAL A 90 -6.95 -9.22 -8.87
C VAL A 90 -7.24 -10.66 -8.47
N MET A 91 -7.95 -10.88 -7.36
CA MET A 91 -8.32 -12.20 -6.90
C MET A 91 -9.19 -12.99 -7.89
N SER A 92 -9.80 -12.33 -8.87
CA SER A 92 -10.58 -13.00 -9.92
C SER A 92 -9.73 -13.53 -11.08
N ILE A 93 -8.47 -13.10 -11.21
CA ILE A 93 -7.60 -13.42 -12.35
C ILE A 93 -6.32 -14.17 -11.98
N ILE A 94 -5.88 -14.11 -10.72
CA ILE A 94 -4.66 -14.80 -10.27
C ILE A 94 -4.90 -16.26 -9.91
N ASP A 95 -3.86 -17.08 -10.01
CA ASP A 95 -3.91 -18.48 -9.62
C ASP A 95 -3.31 -18.78 -8.23
N ARG A 96 -3.42 -20.04 -7.79
CA ARG A 96 -2.89 -20.49 -6.49
C ARG A 96 -1.36 -20.44 -6.40
N ASN A 97 -0.66 -20.63 -7.51
CA ASN A 97 0.79 -20.62 -7.54
C ASN A 97 1.30 -19.19 -7.32
N GLU A 98 0.68 -18.21 -7.95
CA GLU A 98 1.01 -16.79 -7.76
C GLU A 98 0.79 -16.33 -6.31
N ILE A 99 -0.32 -16.78 -5.70
CA ILE A 99 -0.58 -16.58 -4.27
C ILE A 99 0.53 -17.21 -3.42
N GLY A 100 0.97 -18.42 -3.76
CA GLY A 100 2.09 -19.12 -3.10
C GLY A 100 3.39 -18.32 -3.16
N LEU A 101 3.82 -17.93 -4.36
CA LEU A 101 5.03 -17.13 -4.57
C LEU A 101 4.97 -15.76 -3.87
N ASN A 102 3.78 -15.16 -3.79
CA ASN A 102 3.61 -13.91 -3.04
C ASN A 102 3.72 -14.11 -1.53
N ASN A 103 3.22 -15.24 -1.01
CA ASN A 103 3.38 -15.57 0.41
C ASN A 103 4.83 -15.83 0.78
N GLU A 104 5.61 -16.52 -0.07
CA GLU A 104 7.03 -16.77 0.15
C GLU A 104 7.84 -15.47 0.29
N PHE A 105 7.53 -14.45 -0.53
CA PHE A 105 8.19 -13.15 -0.44
C PHE A 105 8.05 -12.49 0.95
N ILE A 106 6.95 -12.80 1.64
CA ILE A 106 6.52 -12.11 2.87
C ILE A 106 6.65 -13.05 4.10
N VAL A 107 7.09 -14.30 3.91
CA VAL A 107 7.35 -15.27 5.00
C VAL A 107 8.38 -14.76 6.03
N LYS A 108 9.27 -13.84 5.65
CA LYS A 108 10.26 -13.24 6.55
C LYS A 108 9.65 -12.37 7.67
N PHE A 109 8.38 -11.97 7.53
CA PHE A 109 7.70 -11.14 8.53
C PHE A 109 6.96 -12.01 9.54
N ASN A 110 7.11 -11.69 10.83
CA ASN A 110 6.45 -12.38 11.94
C ASN A 110 5.62 -11.39 12.77
N PRO A 111 4.43 -10.95 12.28
CA PRO A 111 3.63 -9.95 12.96
C PRO A 111 3.09 -10.49 14.29
N LYS A 112 3.28 -9.73 15.36
CA LYS A 112 2.79 -10.01 16.70
C LYS A 112 1.58 -9.14 17.06
N LEU A 113 1.56 -7.90 16.57
CA LEU A 113 0.51 -6.92 16.85
C LEU A 113 -0.54 -6.89 15.72
N GLU A 114 -1.76 -6.45 16.05
CA GLU A 114 -2.84 -6.35 15.05
C GLU A 114 -2.48 -5.41 13.90
N ILE A 115 -1.87 -4.26 14.19
CA ILE A 115 -1.42 -3.32 13.15
C ILE A 115 -0.36 -3.94 12.22
N GLU A 116 0.54 -4.77 12.76
CA GLU A 116 1.54 -5.48 11.96
C GLU A 116 0.88 -6.49 11.02
N LYS A 117 -0.20 -7.15 11.46
CA LYS A 117 -1.01 -8.03 10.61
C LYS A 117 -1.72 -7.24 9.52
N GLN A 118 -2.21 -6.03 9.81
CA GLN A 118 -2.83 -5.15 8.82
C GLN A 118 -1.84 -4.71 7.75
N TRP A 119 -0.61 -4.32 8.13
CA TRP A 119 0.44 -3.99 7.16
C TRP A 119 0.85 -5.20 6.34
N LEU A 120 1.07 -6.35 6.99
CA LEU A 120 1.42 -7.59 6.31
C LEU A 120 0.39 -7.93 5.23
N LYS A 121 -0.89 -7.88 5.59
CA LYS A 121 -2.00 -8.16 4.67
C LYS A 121 -2.03 -7.15 3.53
N SER A 122 -2.01 -5.86 3.83
CA SER A 122 -2.07 -4.80 2.81
C SER A 122 -0.87 -4.83 1.87
N ALA A 123 0.33 -5.13 2.39
CA ALA A 123 1.54 -5.32 1.61
C ALA A 123 1.42 -6.51 0.64
N LYS A 124 0.87 -7.65 1.11
CA LYS A 124 0.60 -8.83 0.26
C LYS A 124 -0.36 -8.51 -0.88
N GLU A 125 -1.49 -7.91 -0.55
CA GLU A 125 -2.54 -7.58 -1.50
C GLU A 125 -2.04 -6.57 -2.53
N LEU A 126 -1.39 -5.49 -2.09
CA LEU A 126 -0.90 -4.45 -2.99
C LEU A 126 0.17 -4.98 -3.95
N ARG A 127 1.08 -5.86 -3.49
CA ARG A 127 2.11 -6.44 -4.35
C ARG A 127 1.50 -7.22 -5.51
N LEU A 128 0.46 -8.01 -5.27
CA LEU A 128 -0.28 -8.71 -6.32
C LEU A 128 -1.00 -7.71 -7.24
N CYS A 129 -1.68 -6.71 -6.66
CA CYS A 129 -2.36 -5.68 -7.44
C CYS A 129 -1.43 -4.94 -8.39
N LEU A 130 -0.20 -4.63 -7.95
CA LEU A 130 0.77 -3.93 -8.79
C LEU A 130 1.36 -4.82 -9.89
N LYS A 131 1.47 -6.13 -9.68
CA LYS A 131 1.90 -7.09 -10.72
C LYS A 131 0.88 -7.19 -11.86
N HIS A 132 -0.40 -7.19 -11.52
CA HIS A 132 -1.50 -7.32 -12.49
C HIS A 132 -2.21 -5.98 -12.76
N PHE A 133 -1.50 -4.87 -12.55
CA PHE A 133 -2.15 -3.56 -12.56
C PHE A 133 -2.70 -3.18 -13.93
N LYS A 134 -2.07 -3.65 -15.01
CA LYS A 134 -2.49 -3.37 -16.39
C LYS A 134 -3.69 -4.20 -16.83
N GLU A 135 -3.90 -5.34 -16.19
CA GLU A 135 -4.99 -6.27 -16.51
C GLU A 135 -6.30 -5.85 -15.81
N ILE A 136 -6.20 -5.10 -14.71
CA ILE A 136 -7.35 -4.68 -13.88
C ILE A 136 -7.72 -3.20 -14.03
N GLN A 137 -6.98 -2.42 -14.81
CA GLN A 137 -7.20 -0.99 -15.08
C GLN A 137 -7.20 -0.72 -16.59
#